data_AF-A0A484RTE0-F1
#
_entry.id   AF-A0A484RTE0-F1
#
_cell.length_a   1.000
_cell.length_b   1.000
_cell.length_c   1.000
_cell.angle_alpha   90.00
_cell.angle_beta   90.00
_cell.angle_gamma   90.00
#
_symmetry.space_group_name_H-M   'P 1'
#
loop_
_entity.id
_entity.type
_entity.pdbx_description
1 polymer ?
#
loop_
_entity_poly.entity_id
_entity_poly.type
_entity_poly.pdbx_seq_one_letter_code
_entity_poly.pdbx_strand_id
1 'polypeptide(L)'
;MDRSLIKSMMPSLVAGHVPRNVRSFKYRVFDDQPLSSTLGFAIDPQPFDGKVVAATDDAIVVKLKPSEFAVLDPNLVTTVPAEGAKVHVQPYARRRFDGLRADTPEVITEKTSDGTPYTITRHILGSAPAKLPIPTPQCMELGQLIEQLEEMPAPDRFRRITHMLVDAGARDFTWVDPTPSKIIETPPAISFTVSTAKFEGRVTILYDRGGDTYVVELHRDGELVDRHDEVYFDMLGEVLERLIDDGRWRQIEVSILDAKAARKRQAVPA
;
A
#
# COMPACT_ATOMS: atom_id res chain seq x y z
N MET A 1 7.90 13.16 11.07
CA MET A 1 7.96 14.64 10.95
C MET A 1 6.95 15.35 11.86
N ASP A 2 7.28 16.54 12.40
CA ASP A 2 6.36 17.35 13.23
C ASP A 2 5.50 18.30 12.39
N ARG A 3 4.22 17.96 12.21
CA ARG A 3 3.26 18.76 11.42
C ARG A 3 3.04 20.18 11.96
N SER A 4 3.21 20.42 13.26
CA SER A 4 3.05 21.75 13.88
C SER A 4 4.24 22.64 13.52
N LEU A 5 5.46 22.11 13.60
CA LEU A 5 6.67 22.78 13.14
C LEU A 5 6.56 23.14 11.66
N ILE A 6 6.18 22.18 10.80
CA ILE A 6 5.95 22.42 9.37
C ILE A 6 4.96 23.57 9.16
N LYS A 7 3.82 23.55 9.84
CA LYS A 7 2.80 24.61 9.71
C LYS A 7 3.37 26.00 10.01
N SER A 8 4.29 26.11 10.97
CA SER A 8 4.94 27.37 11.33
C SER A 8 6.00 27.82 10.32
N MET A 9 6.73 26.88 9.71
CA MET A 9 7.81 27.16 8.74
C MET A 9 7.30 27.38 7.32
N MET A 10 6.17 26.77 6.94
CA MET A 10 5.66 26.81 5.57
C MET A 10 5.59 28.23 4.97
N PRO A 11 5.10 29.28 5.67
CA PRO A 11 5.07 30.63 5.14
C PRO A 11 6.44 31.17 4.72
N SER A 12 7.51 30.89 5.48
CA SER A 12 8.86 31.35 5.15
C SER A 12 9.45 30.55 3.98
N LEU A 13 9.22 29.22 3.97
CA LEU A 13 9.72 28.32 2.92
C LEU A 13 9.11 28.63 1.54
N VAL A 14 7.86 29.09 1.47
CA VAL A 14 7.17 29.33 0.19
C VAL A 14 7.04 30.80 -0.21
N ALA A 15 7.45 31.75 0.63
CA ALA A 15 7.24 33.20 0.40
C ALA A 15 7.74 33.68 -0.96
N GLY A 16 8.93 33.23 -1.38
CA GLY A 16 9.52 33.58 -2.69
C GLY A 16 8.88 32.86 -3.88
N HIS A 17 7.99 31.90 -3.64
CA HIS A 17 7.42 31.02 -4.64
C HIS A 17 5.91 31.21 -4.86
N VAL A 18 5.24 32.01 -4.03
CA VAL A 18 3.82 32.35 -4.18
C VAL A 18 3.68 33.67 -4.95
N PRO A 19 2.81 33.77 -5.97
CA PRO A 19 2.55 35.03 -6.67
C PRO A 19 2.02 36.11 -5.73
N ARG A 20 2.43 37.38 -5.93
CA ARG A 20 2.07 38.52 -5.07
C ARG A 20 0.55 38.77 -4.94
N ASN A 21 -0.25 38.33 -5.92
CA ASN A 21 -1.71 38.50 -5.94
C ASN A 21 -2.46 37.37 -5.20
N VAL A 22 -1.76 36.34 -4.74
CA VAL A 22 -2.36 35.21 -4.04
C VAL A 22 -2.42 35.50 -2.53
N ARG A 23 -3.61 35.36 -1.94
CA ARG A 23 -3.85 35.63 -0.50
C ARG A 23 -3.65 34.41 0.39
N SER A 24 -3.65 33.21 -0.17
CA SER A 24 -3.47 31.96 0.57
C SER A 24 -2.87 30.87 -0.31
N PHE A 25 -2.13 29.96 0.30
CA PHE A 25 -1.61 28.76 -0.35
C PHE A 25 -2.18 27.52 0.32
N LYS A 26 -2.14 26.40 -0.40
CA LYS A 26 -2.52 25.08 0.12
C LYS A 26 -1.32 24.16 0.05
N TYR A 27 -1.22 23.24 0.99
CA TYR A 27 -0.22 22.19 0.94
C TYR A 27 -0.77 20.87 1.47
N ARG A 28 -0.15 19.78 1.02
CA ARG A 28 -0.38 18.43 1.55
C ARG A 28 0.91 17.90 2.14
N VAL A 29 0.77 17.13 3.20
CA VAL A 29 1.89 16.53 3.92
C VAL A 29 1.94 15.05 3.61
N PHE A 30 3.11 14.57 3.22
CA PHE A 30 3.41 13.18 2.94
C PHE A 30 4.46 12.72 3.95
N ASP A 31 3.97 12.06 4.99
CA ASP A 31 4.74 11.48 6.10
C ASP A 31 4.28 10.04 6.32
N ASP A 32 4.55 9.50 7.52
CA ASP A 32 4.15 8.15 7.93
C ASP A 32 2.65 8.00 8.23
N GLN A 33 1.86 9.06 8.06
CA GLN A 33 0.42 9.04 8.32
C GLN A 33 -0.39 9.11 7.02
N PRO A 34 -1.53 8.40 6.95
CA PRO A 34 -2.39 8.45 5.79
C PRO A 34 -3.01 9.84 5.59
N LEU A 35 -3.25 10.20 4.32
CA LEU A 35 -4.06 11.36 4.00
C LEU A 35 -5.51 11.08 4.31
N SER A 36 -6.19 12.01 4.98
CA SER A 36 -7.63 11.88 5.27
C SER A 36 -8.47 12.72 4.31
N SER A 37 -9.56 12.13 3.82
CA SER A 37 -10.65 12.82 3.15
C SER A 37 -11.40 13.75 4.10
N THR A 38 -12.22 14.64 3.55
CA THR A 38 -13.16 15.47 4.32
C THR A 38 -14.19 14.65 5.12
N LEU A 39 -14.41 13.39 4.75
CA LEU A 39 -15.30 12.46 5.43
C LEU A 39 -14.56 11.55 6.42
N GLY A 40 -13.26 11.79 6.65
CA GLY A 40 -12.44 11.01 7.60
C GLY A 40 -11.85 9.71 7.04
N PHE A 41 -12.21 9.30 5.82
CA PHE A 41 -11.60 8.13 5.19
C PHE A 41 -10.15 8.37 4.80
N ALA A 42 -9.31 7.36 4.95
CA ALA A 42 -7.96 7.38 4.41
C ALA A 42 -7.99 7.34 2.87
N ILE A 43 -7.16 8.15 2.23
CA ILE A 43 -7.02 8.25 0.78
C ILE A 43 -5.59 7.87 0.39
N ASP A 44 -5.49 7.03 -0.63
CA ASP A 44 -4.22 6.73 -1.28
C ASP A 44 -3.81 7.92 -2.17
N PRO A 45 -2.69 8.61 -1.91
CA PRO A 45 -2.24 9.72 -2.72
C PRO A 45 -1.98 9.34 -4.18
N GLN A 46 -2.16 10.32 -5.08
CA GLN A 46 -1.81 10.19 -6.49
C GLN A 46 -0.36 10.66 -6.70
N PRO A 47 0.41 10.03 -7.60
CA PRO A 47 1.72 10.53 -8.01
C PRO A 47 1.62 11.94 -8.61
N PHE A 48 2.71 12.71 -8.52
CA PHE A 48 2.74 14.07 -9.04
C PHE A 48 4.14 14.52 -9.43
N ASP A 49 4.18 15.49 -10.34
CA ASP A 49 5.41 16.19 -10.72
C ASP A 49 5.46 17.56 -10.05
N GLY A 50 6.68 18.01 -9.74
CA GLY A 50 6.87 19.36 -9.23
C GLY A 50 8.31 19.81 -9.22
N LYS A 51 8.52 21.02 -8.70
CA LYS A 51 9.86 21.61 -8.52
C LYS A 51 10.15 21.76 -7.03
N VAL A 52 11.29 21.27 -6.58
CA VAL A 52 11.76 21.47 -5.21
C VAL A 52 12.04 22.94 -4.98
N VAL A 53 11.43 23.52 -3.94
CA VAL A 53 11.58 24.93 -3.57
C VAL A 53 12.30 25.10 -2.23
N ALA A 54 12.29 24.09 -1.38
CA ALA A 54 13.10 24.03 -0.17
C ALA A 54 13.47 22.58 0.13
N ALA A 55 14.70 22.35 0.57
CA ALA A 55 15.15 21.05 1.07
C ALA A 55 15.93 21.26 2.38
N THR A 56 15.34 20.84 3.48
CA THR A 56 15.86 21.00 4.84
C THR A 56 15.82 19.65 5.56
N ASP A 57 16.49 19.55 6.71
CA ASP A 57 16.48 18.34 7.54
C ASP A 57 15.06 17.99 8.04
N ASP A 58 14.19 18.99 8.17
CA ASP A 58 12.81 18.81 8.64
C ASP A 58 11.80 18.55 7.51
N ALA A 59 12.07 19.02 6.29
CA ALA A 59 11.09 19.04 5.21
C ALA A 59 11.71 19.19 3.81
N ILE A 60 11.15 18.47 2.84
CA ILE A 60 11.32 18.74 1.41
C ILE A 60 10.00 19.34 0.88
N VAL A 61 10.06 20.57 0.37
CA VAL A 61 8.89 21.27 -0.18
C VAL A 61 8.94 21.25 -1.70
N VAL A 62 7.90 20.69 -2.31
CA VAL A 62 7.73 20.58 -3.76
C VAL A 62 6.59 21.48 -4.20
N LYS A 63 6.85 22.39 -5.14
CA LYS A 63 5.84 23.23 -5.76
C LYS A 63 5.13 22.48 -6.88
N LEU A 64 3.80 22.39 -6.79
CA LEU A 64 2.93 21.72 -7.76
C LEU A 64 2.26 22.73 -8.70
N LYS A 65 1.67 23.77 -8.12
CA LYS A 65 1.01 24.88 -8.84
C LYS A 65 1.44 26.22 -8.22
N PRO A 66 1.04 27.39 -8.78
CA PRO A 66 1.47 28.68 -8.24
C PRO A 66 1.22 28.88 -6.73
N SER A 67 0.16 28.27 -6.18
CA SER A 67 -0.21 28.35 -4.75
C SER A 67 -0.49 26.98 -4.11
N GLU A 68 0.03 25.90 -4.70
CA GLU A 68 -0.17 24.53 -4.22
C GLU A 68 1.18 23.83 -4.08
N PHE A 69 1.42 23.23 -2.90
CA PHE A 69 2.68 22.61 -2.53
C PHE A 69 2.46 21.20 -1.95
N ALA A 70 3.49 20.38 -2.01
CA ALA A 70 3.62 19.12 -1.29
C ALA A 70 4.80 19.23 -0.32
N VAL A 71 4.66 18.66 0.86
CA VAL A 71 5.72 18.57 1.88
C VAL A 71 6.01 17.09 2.10
N LEU A 72 7.25 16.67 1.91
CA LEU A 72 7.70 15.30 2.10
C LEU A 72 8.58 15.21 3.35
N ASP A 73 8.41 14.15 4.15
CA ASP A 73 9.34 13.81 5.24
C ASP A 73 10.69 13.36 4.64
N PRO A 74 11.80 14.06 4.92
CA PRO A 74 13.13 13.70 4.39
C PRO A 74 13.60 12.29 4.77
N ASN A 75 13.08 11.71 5.86
CA ASN A 75 13.46 10.37 6.32
C ASN A 75 12.73 9.25 5.57
N LEU A 76 11.68 9.58 4.81
CA LEU A 76 10.88 8.61 4.08
C LEU A 76 11.14 8.64 2.57
N VAL A 77 11.83 9.66 2.03
CA VAL A 77 12.12 9.71 0.60
C VAL A 77 13.23 8.75 0.19
N THR A 78 13.13 8.14 -0.98
CA THR A 78 14.19 7.28 -1.53
C THR A 78 15.45 8.04 -1.91
N THR A 79 15.33 9.34 -2.19
CA THR A 79 16.45 10.23 -2.52
C THR A 79 16.07 11.66 -2.15
N VAL A 80 16.96 12.37 -1.46
CA VAL A 80 16.77 13.79 -1.13
C VAL A 80 17.18 14.66 -2.33
N PRO A 81 16.24 15.31 -3.02
CA PRO A 81 16.55 16.13 -4.19
C PRO A 81 17.09 17.50 -3.79
N ALA A 82 18.00 18.05 -4.59
CA ALA A 82 18.49 19.41 -4.40
C ALA A 82 17.41 20.47 -4.67
N GLU A 83 17.53 21.63 -4.03
CA GLU A 83 16.66 22.77 -4.32
C GLU A 83 16.73 23.16 -5.80
N GLY A 84 15.57 23.45 -6.37
CA GLY A 84 15.43 23.77 -7.78
C GLY A 84 15.30 22.56 -8.72
N ALA A 85 15.53 21.34 -8.25
CA ALA A 85 15.34 20.12 -9.05
C ALA A 85 13.87 19.94 -9.44
N LYS A 86 13.64 19.38 -10.64
CA LYS A 86 12.33 18.84 -11.01
C LYS A 86 12.27 17.39 -10.58
N VAL A 87 11.16 17.00 -9.96
CA VAL A 87 10.99 15.67 -9.40
C VAL A 87 9.65 15.09 -9.80
N HIS A 88 9.64 13.78 -10.02
CA HIS A 88 8.46 12.94 -9.97
C HIS A 88 8.40 12.29 -8.60
N VAL A 89 7.26 12.42 -7.92
CA VAL A 89 7.04 11.89 -6.58
C VAL A 89 5.91 10.88 -6.65
N GLN A 90 6.20 9.68 -6.18
CA GLN A 90 5.24 8.58 -6.07
C GLN A 90 5.16 8.16 -4.59
N PRO A 91 4.20 8.72 -3.84
CA PRO A 91 3.94 8.29 -2.48
C PRO A 91 3.27 6.91 -2.47
N TYR A 92 3.28 6.28 -1.29
CA TYR A 92 2.62 5.00 -1.10
C TYR A 92 1.14 5.02 -1.47
N ALA A 93 0.67 3.95 -2.09
CA ALA A 93 -0.72 3.69 -2.34
C ALA A 93 -0.98 2.20 -2.19
N ARG A 94 -2.05 1.85 -1.47
CA ARG A 94 -2.50 0.47 -1.33
C ARG A 94 -2.77 -0.17 -2.68
N ARG A 95 -2.38 -1.43 -2.84
CA ARG A 95 -2.52 -2.20 -4.08
C ARG A 95 -3.23 -3.52 -3.86
N ARG A 96 -3.81 -4.03 -4.94
CA ARG A 96 -4.39 -5.37 -5.06
C ARG A 96 -3.33 -6.36 -5.56
N PHE A 97 -3.61 -7.66 -5.45
CA PHE A 97 -2.75 -8.71 -5.98
C PHE A 97 -2.63 -8.70 -7.52
N ASP A 98 -3.54 -8.02 -8.23
CA ASP A 98 -3.46 -7.76 -9.67
C ASP A 98 -2.51 -6.60 -10.03
N GLY A 99 -1.89 -5.95 -9.05
CA GLY A 99 -0.97 -4.82 -9.21
C GLY A 99 -1.65 -3.45 -9.36
N LEU A 100 -2.97 -3.42 -9.54
CA LEU A 100 -3.75 -2.18 -9.59
C LEU A 100 -3.85 -1.57 -8.19
N ARG A 101 -4.16 -0.26 -8.15
CA ARG A 101 -4.40 0.43 -6.88
C ARG A 101 -5.72 -0.04 -6.27
N ALA A 102 -5.80 -0.04 -4.94
CA ALA A 102 -7.01 -0.42 -4.22
C ALA A 102 -8.20 0.52 -4.52
N ASP A 103 -7.93 1.79 -4.88
CA ASP A 103 -8.95 2.77 -5.29
C ASP A 103 -9.40 2.62 -6.76
N THR A 104 -8.88 1.62 -7.49
CA THR A 104 -9.29 1.35 -8.88
C THR A 104 -10.72 0.81 -8.91
N PRO A 105 -11.66 1.45 -9.65
CA PRO A 105 -13.05 1.01 -9.69
C PRO A 105 -13.23 -0.38 -10.29
N GLU A 106 -14.21 -1.12 -9.79
CA GLU A 106 -14.60 -2.41 -10.37
C GLU A 106 -15.64 -2.21 -11.47
N VAL A 107 -15.37 -2.76 -12.65
CA VAL A 107 -16.27 -2.68 -13.80
C VAL A 107 -16.89 -4.06 -14.01
N ILE A 108 -18.19 -4.16 -13.74
CA ILE A 108 -18.96 -5.40 -13.90
C ILE A 108 -19.93 -5.21 -15.05
N THR A 109 -19.95 -6.17 -15.99
CA THR A 109 -21.00 -6.24 -17.00
C THR A 109 -22.08 -7.20 -16.54
N GLU A 110 -23.26 -6.68 -16.26
CA GLU A 110 -24.44 -7.47 -15.94
C GLU A 110 -25.39 -7.49 -17.14
N LYS A 111 -26.33 -8.44 -17.14
CA LYS A 111 -27.39 -8.53 -18.15
C LYS A 111 -28.72 -8.22 -17.48
N THR A 112 -29.54 -7.39 -18.12
CA THR A 112 -30.94 -7.23 -17.71
C THR A 112 -31.72 -8.53 -17.92
N SER A 113 -32.94 -8.60 -17.38
CA SER A 113 -33.90 -9.69 -17.63
C SER A 113 -34.10 -9.98 -19.13
N ASP A 114 -33.95 -8.94 -19.95
CA ASP A 114 -34.18 -8.99 -21.40
C ASP A 114 -32.88 -9.31 -22.18
N GLY A 115 -31.78 -9.62 -21.47
CA GLY A 115 -30.50 -10.01 -22.05
C GLY A 115 -29.59 -8.86 -22.49
N THR A 116 -30.03 -7.60 -22.37
CA THR A 116 -29.23 -6.42 -22.72
C THR A 116 -28.09 -6.23 -21.72
N PRO A 117 -26.82 -6.20 -22.17
CA PRO A 117 -25.71 -5.95 -21.27
C PRO A 117 -25.68 -4.50 -20.81
N TYR A 118 -25.45 -4.27 -19.52
CA TYR A 118 -25.15 -2.95 -18.96
C TYR A 118 -23.90 -3.03 -18.08
N THR A 119 -23.20 -1.90 -17.98
CA THR A 119 -21.94 -1.82 -17.23
C THR A 119 -22.16 -1.06 -15.94
N ILE A 120 -21.83 -1.68 -14.81
CA ILE A 120 -21.79 -1.06 -13.48
C ILE A 120 -20.33 -0.73 -13.18
N THR A 121 -20.04 0.54 -12.90
CA THR A 121 -18.76 0.96 -12.33
C THR A 121 -18.94 1.19 -10.84
N ARG A 122 -18.33 0.34 -10.01
CA ARG A 122 -18.42 0.41 -8.54
C ARG A 122 -17.19 1.12 -7.98
N HIS A 123 -17.42 2.23 -7.28
CA HIS A 123 -16.41 2.92 -6.50
C HIS A 123 -16.56 2.54 -5.03
N ILE A 124 -15.56 1.88 -4.46
CA ILE A 124 -15.52 1.58 -3.02
C ILE A 124 -14.72 2.68 -2.33
N LEU A 125 -15.35 3.40 -1.41
CA LEU A 125 -14.72 4.49 -0.67
C LEU A 125 -14.06 3.94 0.61
N GLY A 126 -12.84 4.42 0.91
CA GLY A 126 -12.13 4.14 2.17
C GLY A 126 -11.14 2.98 2.09
N SER A 127 -11.62 1.74 1.93
CA SER A 127 -10.74 0.57 1.88
C SER A 127 -11.40 -0.59 1.15
N ALA A 128 -11.24 -0.62 -0.18
CA ALA A 128 -11.48 -1.84 -0.93
C ALA A 128 -10.45 -2.89 -0.46
N PRO A 129 -10.87 -4.05 0.05
CA PRO A 129 -9.94 -5.09 0.44
C PRO A 129 -9.24 -5.65 -0.82
N ALA A 130 -7.95 -5.95 -0.70
CA ALA A 130 -7.26 -6.74 -1.72
C ALA A 130 -7.72 -8.20 -1.58
N LYS A 131 -8.62 -8.64 -2.46
CA LYS A 131 -9.14 -10.02 -2.44
C LYS A 131 -8.02 -11.02 -2.68
N LEU A 132 -7.94 -12.04 -1.83
CA LEU A 132 -6.95 -13.10 -1.99
C LEU A 132 -7.19 -13.83 -3.33
N PRO A 133 -6.13 -14.19 -4.08
CA PRO A 133 -6.26 -14.85 -5.38
C PRO A 133 -6.52 -16.36 -5.20
N ILE A 134 -7.57 -16.71 -4.46
CA ILE A 134 -7.99 -18.06 -4.12
C ILE A 134 -9.50 -18.21 -4.32
N PRO A 135 -10.02 -19.40 -4.65
CA PRO A 135 -11.44 -19.61 -4.87
C PRO A 135 -12.24 -19.49 -3.58
N THR A 136 -13.56 -19.31 -3.72
CA THR A 136 -14.48 -19.38 -2.58
C THR A 136 -14.36 -20.76 -1.90
N PRO A 137 -14.07 -20.81 -0.59
CA PRO A 137 -13.86 -22.08 0.09
C PRO A 137 -15.17 -22.79 0.40
N GLN A 138 -15.10 -24.11 0.53
CA GLN A 138 -16.19 -24.95 1.03
C GLN A 138 -16.15 -25.07 2.56
N CYS A 139 -14.95 -25.09 3.14
CA CYS A 139 -14.71 -25.11 4.58
C CYS A 139 -15.02 -23.74 5.19
N MET A 140 -15.80 -23.75 6.28
CA MET A 140 -16.18 -22.54 7.01
C MET A 140 -14.94 -21.85 7.62
N GLU A 141 -14.04 -22.62 8.22
CA GLU A 141 -12.85 -22.14 8.90
C GLU A 141 -11.85 -21.52 7.92
N LEU A 142 -11.71 -22.11 6.72
CA LEU A 142 -10.94 -21.46 5.64
C LEU A 142 -11.62 -20.13 5.22
N GLY A 143 -12.94 -20.12 5.09
CA GLY A 143 -13.71 -18.90 4.80
C GLY A 143 -13.49 -17.79 5.82
N GLN A 144 -13.48 -18.13 7.10
CA GLN A 144 -13.20 -17.20 8.19
C GLN A 144 -11.78 -16.67 8.13
N LEU A 145 -10.77 -17.51 7.87
CA LEU A 145 -9.39 -17.06 7.68
C LEU A 145 -9.26 -16.09 6.51
N ILE A 146 -9.93 -16.36 5.38
CA ILE A 146 -9.95 -15.46 4.22
C ILE A 146 -10.58 -14.12 4.59
N GLU A 147 -11.79 -14.14 5.16
CA GLU A 147 -12.50 -12.94 5.58
C GLU A 147 -11.64 -12.11 6.54
N GLN A 148 -10.97 -12.78 7.46
CA GLN A 148 -10.11 -12.14 8.43
C GLN A 148 -8.91 -11.45 7.79
N LEU A 149 -8.19 -12.13 6.89
CA LEU A 149 -7.08 -11.53 6.16
C LEU A 149 -7.54 -10.33 5.30
N GLU A 150 -8.71 -10.47 4.66
CA GLU A 150 -9.24 -9.46 3.75
C GLU A 150 -9.82 -8.25 4.49
N GLU A 151 -10.48 -8.44 5.64
CA GLU A 151 -11.24 -7.40 6.32
C GLU A 151 -10.53 -6.80 7.53
N MET A 152 -9.67 -7.53 8.23
CA MET A 152 -9.01 -6.97 9.41
C MET A 152 -7.96 -5.91 9.06
N PRO A 153 -7.84 -4.85 9.89
CA PRO A 153 -6.77 -3.87 9.73
C PRO A 153 -5.41 -4.50 10.02
N ALA A 154 -4.38 -4.06 9.30
CA ALA A 154 -2.99 -4.25 9.73
C ALA A 154 -2.72 -3.37 10.97
N PRO A 155 -1.63 -3.63 11.73
CA PRO A 155 -1.33 -2.88 12.96
C PRO A 155 -1.24 -1.36 12.79
N ASP A 156 -0.84 -0.88 11.60
CA ASP A 156 -0.81 0.55 11.26
C ASP A 156 -2.20 1.23 11.12
N ARG A 157 -3.29 0.45 11.13
CA ARG A 157 -4.69 0.88 11.00
C ARG A 157 -5.05 1.62 9.70
N PHE A 158 -4.15 1.66 8.73
CA PHE A 158 -4.38 2.25 7.41
C PHE A 158 -4.56 1.16 6.34
N ARG A 159 -3.70 0.16 6.38
CA ARG A 159 -3.75 -1.02 5.53
C ARG A 159 -4.66 -2.09 6.15
N ARG A 160 -5.09 -3.01 5.31
CA ARG A 160 -5.65 -4.31 5.76
C ARG A 160 -4.54 -5.35 5.70
N ILE A 161 -4.73 -6.50 6.34
CA ILE A 161 -3.69 -7.56 6.32
C ILE A 161 -3.33 -7.94 4.88
N THR A 162 -4.29 -8.08 3.97
CA THR A 162 -3.98 -8.38 2.56
C THR A 162 -3.17 -7.30 1.84
N HIS A 163 -3.31 -6.02 2.18
CA HIS A 163 -2.45 -4.96 1.63
C HIS A 163 -1.01 -5.12 2.11
N MET A 164 -0.82 -5.47 3.39
CA MET A 164 0.51 -5.80 3.92
C MET A 164 1.11 -7.03 3.23
N LEU A 165 0.30 -8.05 2.90
CA LEU A 165 0.77 -9.18 2.10
C LEU A 165 1.22 -8.76 0.70
N VAL A 166 0.46 -7.89 0.03
CA VAL A 166 0.84 -7.31 -1.28
C VAL A 166 2.17 -6.56 -1.18
N ASP A 167 2.33 -5.73 -0.14
CA ASP A 167 3.58 -4.97 0.10
C ASP A 167 4.77 -5.89 0.39
N ALA A 168 4.54 -7.03 1.05
CA ALA A 168 5.53 -8.08 1.29
C ALA A 168 5.86 -8.92 0.03
N GLY A 169 5.23 -8.62 -1.11
CA GLY A 169 5.42 -9.34 -2.37
C GLY A 169 4.79 -10.73 -2.37
N ALA A 170 3.70 -10.92 -1.61
CA ALA A 170 3.03 -12.21 -1.51
C ALA A 170 2.53 -12.72 -2.87
N ARG A 171 2.95 -13.93 -3.24
CA ARG A 171 2.64 -14.59 -4.51
C ARG A 171 2.58 -16.12 -4.34
N ASP A 172 2.34 -16.84 -5.43
CA ASP A 172 2.32 -18.31 -5.46
C ASP A 172 1.37 -18.92 -4.41
N PHE A 173 0.15 -18.38 -4.33
CA PHE A 173 -0.84 -18.79 -3.33
C PHE A 173 -1.27 -20.25 -3.53
N THR A 174 -1.31 -20.98 -2.42
CA THR A 174 -1.87 -22.33 -2.32
C THR A 174 -2.75 -22.41 -1.09
N TRP A 175 -3.72 -23.31 -1.08
CA TRP A 175 -4.66 -23.44 0.01
C TRP A 175 -5.03 -24.92 0.24
N VAL A 176 -5.45 -25.21 1.46
CA VAL A 176 -6.03 -26.49 1.87
C VAL A 176 -7.47 -26.20 2.28
N ASP A 177 -8.42 -26.68 1.49
CA ASP A 177 -9.87 -26.55 1.73
C ASP A 177 -10.46 -27.93 2.06
N PRO A 178 -10.37 -28.37 3.33
CA PRO A 178 -10.80 -29.70 3.72
C PRO A 178 -12.32 -29.81 3.82
N THR A 179 -12.86 -31.01 3.62
CA THR A 179 -14.23 -31.29 4.06
C THR A 179 -14.32 -31.17 5.59
N PRO A 180 -15.47 -30.79 6.17
CA PRO A 180 -15.61 -30.64 7.63
C PRO A 180 -15.16 -31.87 8.45
N SER A 181 -15.33 -33.08 7.92
CA SER A 181 -14.91 -34.33 8.56
C SER A 181 -13.40 -34.57 8.60
N LYS A 182 -12.62 -33.82 7.81
CA LYS A 182 -11.15 -33.98 7.68
C LYS A 182 -10.37 -32.82 8.28
N ILE A 183 -11.03 -31.90 8.96
CA ILE A 183 -10.42 -30.66 9.45
C ILE A 183 -9.26 -30.91 10.42
N ILE A 184 -9.26 -32.03 11.14
CA ILE A 184 -8.17 -32.41 12.06
C ILE A 184 -7.00 -33.07 11.31
N GLU A 185 -7.29 -33.92 10.33
CA GLU A 185 -6.26 -34.66 9.56
C GLU A 185 -5.53 -33.74 8.57
N THR A 186 -6.27 -32.83 7.95
CA THR A 186 -5.78 -31.86 6.97
C THR A 186 -6.32 -30.48 7.35
N PRO A 187 -5.63 -29.73 8.23
CA PRO A 187 -6.12 -28.44 8.69
C PRO A 187 -6.26 -27.46 7.53
N PRO A 188 -7.29 -26.59 7.56
CA PRO A 188 -7.44 -25.49 6.62
C PRO A 188 -6.19 -24.61 6.67
N ALA A 189 -5.66 -24.26 5.50
CA ALA A 189 -4.44 -23.47 5.43
C ALA A 189 -4.39 -22.60 4.18
N ILE A 190 -3.67 -21.49 4.27
CA ILE A 190 -3.28 -20.65 3.15
C ILE A 190 -1.76 -20.51 3.20
N SER A 191 -1.09 -20.77 2.09
CA SER A 191 0.34 -20.49 1.95
C SER A 191 0.62 -19.58 0.77
N PHE A 192 1.68 -18.77 0.90
CA PHE A 192 2.17 -17.87 -0.14
C PHE A 192 3.67 -17.64 0.05
N THR A 193 4.36 -17.24 -0.99
CA THR A 193 5.77 -16.85 -0.92
C THR A 193 5.89 -15.34 -0.76
N VAL A 194 6.82 -14.88 0.08
CA VAL A 194 7.12 -13.45 0.28
C VAL A 194 8.60 -13.18 0.02
N SER A 195 8.94 -11.93 -0.25
CA SER A 195 10.30 -11.48 -0.50
C SER A 195 10.52 -10.11 0.11
N THR A 196 10.91 -10.08 1.38
CA THR A 196 11.15 -8.85 2.15
C THR A 196 12.53 -8.86 2.78
N ALA A 197 12.96 -7.74 3.35
CA ALA A 197 14.21 -7.69 4.10
C ALA A 197 14.17 -8.57 5.38
N LYS A 198 12.99 -8.83 5.94
CA LYS A 198 12.81 -9.65 7.14
C LYS A 198 12.83 -11.14 6.82
N PHE A 199 12.13 -11.53 5.76
CA PHE A 199 11.97 -12.92 5.39
C PHE A 199 11.77 -13.07 3.88
N GLU A 200 12.45 -14.06 3.32
CA GLU A 200 12.27 -14.56 1.97
C GLU A 200 12.04 -16.07 2.06
N GLY A 201 10.91 -16.53 1.53
CA GLY A 201 10.46 -17.91 1.64
C GLY A 201 8.94 -18.04 1.62
N ARG A 202 8.45 -19.22 1.97
CA ARG A 202 7.02 -19.55 2.05
C ARG A 202 6.50 -19.31 3.46
N VAL A 203 5.39 -18.60 3.56
CA VAL A 203 4.59 -18.44 4.78
C VAL A 203 3.38 -19.36 4.66
N THR A 204 3.03 -20.06 5.73
CA THR A 204 1.79 -20.83 5.83
C THR A 204 1.03 -20.38 7.07
N ILE A 205 -0.24 -20.04 6.90
CA ILE A 205 -1.18 -19.79 7.99
C ILE A 205 -2.15 -20.96 7.99
N LEU A 206 -2.14 -21.77 9.06
CA LEU A 206 -3.02 -22.91 9.20
C LEU A 206 -3.87 -22.78 10.46
N TYR A 207 -5.09 -23.31 10.41
CA TYR A 207 -5.99 -23.35 11.55
C TYR A 207 -5.69 -24.56 12.44
N ASP A 208 -5.36 -24.31 13.70
CA ASP A 208 -5.24 -25.35 14.72
C ASP A 208 -6.58 -25.53 15.44
N ARG A 209 -7.26 -26.62 15.10
CA ARG A 209 -8.56 -26.98 15.70
C ARG A 209 -8.47 -27.27 17.20
N GLY A 210 -7.31 -27.75 17.68
CA GLY A 210 -7.10 -28.12 19.08
C GLY A 210 -7.02 -26.90 19.99
N GLY A 211 -6.18 -25.93 19.62
CA GLY A 211 -6.06 -24.65 20.32
C GLY A 211 -7.13 -23.61 19.97
N ASP A 212 -7.90 -23.83 18.89
CA ASP A 212 -8.81 -22.83 18.30
C ASP A 212 -8.09 -21.50 17.99
N THR A 213 -6.92 -21.63 17.37
CA THR A 213 -6.03 -20.53 17.01
C THR A 213 -5.44 -20.77 15.62
N TYR A 214 -4.66 -19.81 15.12
CA TYR A 214 -3.79 -20.06 13.98
C TYR A 214 -2.40 -20.48 14.42
N VAL A 215 -1.72 -21.12 13.48
CA VAL A 215 -0.27 -21.32 13.49
C VAL A 215 0.28 -20.62 12.25
N VAL A 216 1.36 -19.88 12.43
CA VAL A 216 2.12 -19.28 11.32
C VAL A 216 3.47 -19.98 11.19
N GLU A 217 3.71 -20.59 10.05
CA GLU A 217 4.94 -21.28 9.73
C GLU A 217 5.73 -20.55 8.65
N LEU A 218 7.04 -20.43 8.86
CA LEU A 218 7.98 -19.90 7.87
C LEU A 218 8.82 -21.05 7.33
N HIS A 219 8.86 -21.18 6.02
CA HIS A 219 9.64 -22.20 5.32
C HIS A 219 10.63 -21.56 4.35
N ARG A 220 11.88 -22.03 4.37
CA ARG A 220 12.91 -21.67 3.39
C ARG A 220 13.41 -22.94 2.72
N ASP A 221 13.45 -22.95 1.39
CA ASP A 221 13.88 -24.11 0.61
C ASP A 221 13.14 -25.43 0.95
N GLY A 222 11.89 -25.31 1.40
CA GLY A 222 11.05 -26.44 1.81
C GLY A 222 11.23 -26.89 3.26
N GLU A 223 12.19 -26.33 4.00
CA GLU A 223 12.41 -26.63 5.41
C GLU A 223 11.69 -25.61 6.30
N LEU A 224 11.06 -26.09 7.37
CA LEU A 224 10.46 -25.24 8.41
C LEU A 224 11.58 -24.55 9.20
N VAL A 225 11.66 -23.23 9.09
CA VAL A 225 12.69 -22.42 9.76
C VAL A 225 12.19 -21.74 11.02
N ASP A 226 10.88 -21.45 11.10
CA ASP A 226 10.26 -20.84 12.25
C ASP A 226 8.78 -21.22 12.32
N ARG A 227 8.22 -21.29 13.53
CA ARG A 227 6.83 -21.64 13.78
C ARG A 227 6.32 -20.87 14.99
N HIS A 228 5.21 -20.18 14.78
CA HIS A 228 4.49 -19.42 15.81
C HIS A 228 3.16 -20.10 16.04
N ASP A 229 3.06 -20.84 17.14
CA ASP A 229 1.82 -21.45 17.64
C ASP A 229 0.99 -20.44 18.45
N GLU A 230 -0.26 -20.81 18.76
CA GLU A 230 -1.18 -20.02 19.58
C GLU A 230 -1.38 -18.57 19.08
N VAL A 231 -1.44 -18.39 17.75
CA VAL A 231 -1.71 -17.08 17.15
C VAL A 231 -3.22 -16.84 17.20
N TYR A 232 -3.65 -16.09 18.21
CA TYR A 232 -5.05 -15.67 18.33
C TYR A 232 -5.47 -14.83 17.12
N PHE A 233 -6.77 -14.87 16.83
CA PHE A 233 -7.33 -14.22 15.65
C PHE A 233 -7.04 -12.71 15.63
N ASP A 234 -7.18 -12.02 16.75
CA ASP A 234 -6.89 -10.59 16.86
C ASP A 234 -5.39 -10.26 16.73
N MET A 235 -4.49 -11.23 16.94
CA MET A 235 -3.04 -11.06 16.86
C MET A 235 -2.45 -11.37 15.48
N LEU A 236 -3.22 -11.97 14.55
CA LEU A 236 -2.69 -12.41 13.26
C LEU A 236 -1.98 -11.29 12.49
N GLY A 237 -2.55 -10.09 12.48
CA GLY A 237 -1.95 -8.92 11.82
C GLY A 237 -0.61 -8.51 12.44
N GLU A 238 -0.49 -8.53 13.77
CA GLU A 238 0.74 -8.18 14.49
C GLU A 238 1.83 -9.22 14.29
N VAL A 239 1.47 -10.50 14.30
CA VAL A 239 2.41 -11.60 14.02
C VAL A 239 2.94 -11.48 12.60
N LEU A 240 2.08 -11.28 11.61
CA LEU A 240 2.52 -11.12 10.23
C LEU A 240 3.35 -9.85 10.03
N GLU A 241 2.98 -8.71 10.61
CA GLU A 241 3.81 -7.50 10.55
C GLU A 241 5.23 -7.76 11.09
N ARG A 242 5.32 -8.43 12.25
CA ARG A 242 6.60 -8.78 12.85
C ARG A 242 7.45 -9.65 11.92
N LEU A 243 6.86 -10.66 11.29
CA LEU A 243 7.57 -11.66 10.50
C LEU A 243 7.91 -11.20 9.07
N ILE A 244 7.02 -10.47 8.41
CA ILE A 244 7.13 -10.22 6.95
C ILE A 244 7.05 -8.75 6.53
N ASP A 245 6.62 -7.81 7.38
CA ASP A 245 6.57 -6.39 6.98
C ASP A 245 7.83 -5.64 7.37
N ASP A 246 8.66 -5.24 6.39
CA ASP A 246 9.90 -4.51 6.61
C ASP A 246 9.74 -2.98 6.61
N GLY A 247 8.51 -2.47 6.50
CA GLY A 247 8.19 -1.04 6.52
C GLY A 247 8.58 -0.28 5.26
N ARG A 248 9.14 -0.94 4.23
CA ARG A 248 9.54 -0.26 2.97
C ARG A 248 8.39 0.40 2.25
N TRP A 249 7.17 -0.09 2.44
CA TRP A 249 5.96 0.52 1.91
C TRP A 249 5.80 2.00 2.30
N ARG A 250 6.38 2.44 3.42
CA ARG A 250 6.34 3.85 3.87
C ARG A 250 7.23 4.77 3.05
N GLN A 251 8.13 4.21 2.22
CA GLN A 251 9.05 5.01 1.42
C GLN A 251 8.28 5.77 0.32
N ILE A 252 8.65 7.04 0.17
CA ILE A 252 8.16 7.91 -0.88
C ILE A 252 9.19 7.87 -2.01
N GLU A 253 8.81 7.31 -3.14
CA GLU A 253 9.70 7.24 -4.29
C GLU A 253 9.84 8.63 -4.92
N VAL A 254 11.07 9.13 -4.97
CA VAL A 254 11.41 10.43 -5.58
C VAL A 254 12.40 10.21 -6.71
N SER A 255 11.98 10.54 -7.93
CA SER A 255 12.81 10.50 -9.13
C SER A 255 13.15 11.91 -9.60
N ILE A 256 14.43 12.20 -9.81
CA ILE A 256 14.87 13.49 -10.35
C ILE A 256 14.68 13.47 -11.87
N LEU A 257 13.87 14.40 -12.37
CA LEU A 257 13.60 14.58 -13.79
C LEU A 257 14.71 15.46 -14.37
N ASP A 258 15.78 14.85 -14.85
CA ASP A 258 16.89 15.55 -15.49
C ASP A 258 16.42 16.48 -16.61
N ALA A 259 16.93 17.72 -16.61
CA ALA A 259 16.68 18.69 -17.67
C ALA A 259 17.39 18.36 -19.02
N LYS A 260 17.92 17.14 -19.19
CA LYS A 260 18.68 16.70 -20.36
C LYS A 260 18.14 15.43 -21.02
N ALA A 261 16.87 15.45 -21.41
CA ALA A 261 16.51 14.95 -22.73
C ALA A 261 16.72 16.11 -23.73
N ALA A 262 17.99 16.43 -24.03
CA ALA A 262 18.30 17.35 -25.12
C ALA A 262 17.68 16.76 -26.39
N ARG A 263 16.73 17.50 -26.99
CA ARG A 263 16.16 17.24 -28.31
C ARG A 263 17.25 16.66 -29.22
N LYS A 264 17.16 15.37 -29.57
CA LYS A 264 17.77 14.89 -30.81
C LYS A 264 17.09 15.70 -31.91
N ARG A 265 17.75 16.76 -32.38
CA ARG A 265 17.42 17.38 -33.67
C ARG A 265 17.54 16.26 -34.69
N GLN A 266 16.41 15.73 -35.15
CA GLN A 266 16.39 14.94 -36.37
C GLN A 266 16.96 15.85 -37.46
N ALA A 267 18.15 15.51 -37.94
CA ALA A 267 18.66 16.05 -39.18
C ALA A 267 17.72 15.57 -40.30
N VAL A 268 17.11 16.50 -41.02
CA VAL A 268 16.38 16.24 -42.25
C VAL A 268 17.43 15.90 -43.32
N PRO A 269 17.39 14.72 -43.96
CA PRO A 269 18.25 14.46 -45.11
C PRO A 269 17.73 15.22 -46.32
N ALA A 270 18.68 15.76 -47.10
CA ALA A 270 18.47 16.44 -48.38
C ALA A 270 18.14 15.46 -49.50
#